data_AF-A0A388NZL3-F1
#
_entry.id   AF-A0A388NZL3-F1
#
_cell.length_a   1.000
_cell.length_b   1.000
_cell.length_c   1.000
_cell.angle_alpha   90.00
_cell.angle_beta   90.00
_cell.angle_gamma   90.00
#
_symmetry.space_group_name_H-M   'P 1'
#
loop_
_entity.id
_entity.type
_entity.pdbx_description
1 polymer ?
#
loop_
_entity_poly.entity_id
_entity_poly.type
_entity_poly.pdbx_seq_one_letter_code
_entity_poly.pdbx_strand_id
1 'polypeptide(L)'
;MIIDLNAGTLALKRVVAPDAKTAAKMYNDAPASLGVMCVRHLVVKEEAKAKEALKKITDGADFATIAGEYSIEPNAKESGGALSGEKNACMQLSEYQSGFDPDFTAGALLAKPGIATGPVKSSFGYHVILIRPFVEVATDISALLEANAGELLFNGYLATTKIKVDSAYGRWNSARGAIIAN
;
A
#
# COMPACT_ATOMS: atom_id res chain seq x y z
N MET A 1 -33.40 -8.82 -20.95
CA MET A 1 -33.29 -9.25 -19.54
C MET A 1 -32.08 -8.52 -18.96
N ILE A 2 -32.29 -7.40 -18.25
CA ILE A 2 -31.24 -6.48 -17.73
C ILE A 2 -30.76 -6.93 -16.32
N ILE A 3 -31.08 -8.16 -15.92
CA ILE A 3 -30.85 -8.64 -14.55
C ILE A 3 -29.38 -9.05 -14.32
N ASP A 4 -28.62 -9.37 -15.38
CA ASP A 4 -27.24 -9.87 -15.27
C ASP A 4 -26.12 -8.82 -15.27
N LEU A 5 -26.38 -7.57 -15.66
CA LEU A 5 -25.29 -6.59 -15.86
C LEU A 5 -24.71 -6.00 -14.56
N ASN A 6 -25.33 -6.26 -13.40
CA ASN A 6 -24.92 -5.67 -12.11
C ASN A 6 -24.71 -6.67 -10.98
N ALA A 7 -24.73 -7.98 -11.26
CA ALA A 7 -24.62 -9.01 -10.20
C ALA A 7 -23.34 -8.84 -9.36
N GLY A 8 -22.20 -8.54 -10.00
CA GLY A 8 -20.94 -8.26 -9.31
C GLY A 8 -21.00 -7.03 -8.41
N THR A 9 -21.46 -5.89 -8.94
CA THR A 9 -21.63 -4.66 -8.16
C THR A 9 -22.58 -4.84 -6.98
N LEU A 10 -23.69 -5.57 -7.18
CA LEU A 10 -24.64 -5.89 -6.11
C LEU A 10 -24.04 -6.83 -5.07
N ALA A 11 -23.18 -7.78 -5.47
CA ALA A 11 -22.46 -8.64 -4.54
C ALA A 11 -21.49 -7.85 -3.66
N LEU A 12 -20.70 -6.94 -4.26
CA LEU A 12 -19.77 -6.09 -3.51
C LEU A 12 -20.51 -5.18 -2.51
N LYS A 13 -21.66 -4.62 -2.89
CA LYS A 13 -22.49 -3.81 -1.98
C LYS A 13 -23.04 -4.56 -0.76
N ARG A 14 -23.05 -5.90 -0.79
CA ARG A 14 -23.50 -6.74 0.33
C ARG A 14 -22.37 -7.13 1.27
N VAL A 15 -21.12 -6.87 0.89
CA VAL A 15 -19.96 -7.13 1.74
C VAL A 15 -19.96 -6.11 2.87
N VAL A 16 -19.90 -6.63 4.10
CA VAL A 16 -19.85 -5.82 5.32
C VAL A 16 -18.39 -5.65 5.74
N ALA A 17 -18.05 -4.45 6.23
CA ALA A 17 -16.73 -4.20 6.80
C ALA A 17 -16.42 -5.17 7.96
N PRO A 18 -15.21 -5.73 8.06
CA PRO A 18 -14.80 -6.49 9.23
C PRO A 18 -14.81 -5.59 10.47
N ASP A 19 -15.03 -6.19 11.64
CA ASP A 19 -14.81 -5.48 12.91
C ASP A 19 -13.34 -5.10 13.08
N ALA A 20 -13.06 -4.14 13.98
CA ALA A 20 -11.71 -3.60 14.17
C ALA A 20 -10.67 -4.69 14.53
N LYS A 21 -11.07 -5.72 15.28
CA LYS A 21 -10.18 -6.82 15.67
C LYS A 21 -9.80 -7.68 14.46
N THR A 22 -10.78 -7.99 13.61
CA THR A 22 -10.60 -8.76 12.38
C THR A 22 -9.78 -7.95 11.38
N ALA A 23 -10.08 -6.66 11.21
CA ALA A 23 -9.31 -5.74 10.38
C ALA A 23 -7.85 -5.66 10.84
N ALA A 24 -7.59 -5.51 12.14
CA ALA A 24 -6.24 -5.51 12.68
C ALA A 24 -5.48 -6.79 12.35
N LYS A 25 -6.12 -7.96 12.51
CA LYS A 25 -5.51 -9.25 12.17
C LYS A 25 -5.17 -9.32 10.68
N MET A 26 -6.13 -9.00 9.81
CA MET A 26 -5.93 -8.99 8.36
C MET A 26 -4.77 -8.08 7.95
N TYR A 27 -4.74 -6.85 8.50
CA TYR A 27 -3.71 -5.87 8.23
C TYR A 27 -2.31 -6.34 8.67
N ASN A 28 -2.21 -6.94 9.85
CA ASN A 28 -0.94 -7.45 10.37
C ASN A 28 -0.43 -8.66 9.59
N ASP A 29 -1.33 -9.51 9.08
CA ASP A 29 -0.98 -10.66 8.25
C ASP A 29 -0.54 -10.21 6.84
N ALA A 30 -1.30 -9.31 6.22
CA ALA A 30 -1.00 -8.71 4.92
C ALA A 30 -1.66 -7.32 4.81
N PRO A 31 -0.91 -6.20 4.87
CA PRO A 31 -1.49 -4.86 4.97
C PRO A 31 -2.49 -4.54 3.86
N ALA A 32 -2.15 -4.91 2.64
CA ALA A 32 -2.96 -4.69 1.45
C ALA A 32 -4.25 -5.52 1.41
N SER A 33 -4.44 -6.51 2.29
CA SER A 33 -5.64 -7.37 2.34
C SER A 33 -6.93 -6.59 2.60
N LEU A 34 -6.82 -5.41 3.20
CA LEU A 34 -7.94 -4.49 3.43
C LEU A 34 -8.21 -3.56 2.22
N GLY A 35 -7.48 -3.72 1.11
CA GLY A 35 -7.62 -2.85 -0.07
C GLY A 35 -7.11 -1.43 0.14
N VAL A 36 -6.41 -1.17 1.24
CA VAL A 36 -5.88 0.13 1.63
C VAL A 36 -4.43 -0.04 2.08
N MET A 37 -3.60 0.98 1.85
CA MET A 37 -2.23 1.01 2.38
C MET A 37 -1.93 2.37 3.00
N CYS A 38 -1.26 2.33 4.15
CA CYS A 38 -0.89 3.49 4.93
C CYS A 38 0.64 3.56 4.97
N VAL A 39 1.22 4.24 3.98
CA VAL A 39 2.66 4.17 3.70
C VAL A 39 3.34 5.44 4.17
N ARG A 40 4.50 5.29 4.81
CA ARG A 40 5.55 6.31 4.84
C ARG A 40 6.69 5.88 3.94
N HIS A 41 7.29 6.81 3.22
CA HIS A 41 8.50 6.55 2.47
C HIS A 41 9.46 7.74 2.52
N LEU A 42 10.71 7.47 2.18
CA LEU A 42 11.66 8.49 1.76
C LEU A 42 12.29 8.03 0.47
N VAL A 43 12.69 8.97 -0.38
CA VAL A 43 13.34 8.68 -1.66
C VAL A 43 14.65 9.45 -1.75
N VAL A 44 15.71 8.79 -2.23
CA VAL A 44 17.02 9.41 -2.46
C VAL A 44 17.60 8.98 -3.81
N LYS A 45 18.55 9.76 -4.35
CA LYS A 45 19.15 9.45 -5.67
C LYS A 45 20.04 8.21 -5.65
N GLU A 46 20.74 7.98 -4.53
CA GLU A 46 21.79 6.98 -4.42
C GLU A 46 21.40 5.87 -3.43
N GLU A 47 21.65 4.62 -3.80
CA GLU A 47 21.34 3.44 -2.97
C GLU A 47 22.06 3.50 -1.62
N ALA A 48 23.31 4.00 -1.60
CA ALA A 48 24.09 4.14 -0.38
C ALA A 48 23.41 5.03 0.66
N LYS A 49 22.80 6.15 0.23
CA LYS A 49 22.03 7.04 1.12
C LYS A 49 20.76 6.38 1.64
N ALA A 50 20.11 5.55 0.82
CA ALA A 50 18.92 4.82 1.25
C ALA A 50 19.29 3.78 2.32
N LYS A 51 20.43 3.09 2.16
CA LYS A 51 20.97 2.15 3.17
C LYS A 51 21.33 2.86 4.47
N GLU A 52 21.94 4.03 4.39
CA GLU A 52 22.25 4.85 5.57
C GLU A 52 20.99 5.27 6.32
N ALA A 53 19.99 5.82 5.60
CA ALA A 53 18.71 6.21 6.18
C ALA A 53 17.99 5.03 6.82
N LEU A 54 17.91 3.89 6.12
CA LEU A 54 17.34 2.65 6.66
C LEU A 54 18.07 2.22 7.94
N LYS A 55 19.41 2.25 7.95
CA LYS A 55 20.18 1.89 9.15
C LYS A 55 19.82 2.77 10.33
N LYS A 56 19.75 4.09 10.14
CA LYS A 56 19.38 5.04 11.20
C LYS A 56 17.99 4.75 11.77
N ILE A 57 17.03 4.47 10.89
CA ILE A 57 15.67 4.11 11.29
C ILE A 57 15.67 2.79 12.09
N THR A 58 16.40 1.77 11.62
CA THR A 58 16.50 0.49 12.35
C THR A 58 17.25 0.59 13.67
N ASP A 59 18.15 1.56 13.81
CA ASP A 59 18.86 1.88 15.05
C ASP A 59 17.98 2.70 16.03
N GLY A 60 16.74 3.04 15.64
CA GLY A 60 15.75 3.70 16.51
C GLY A 60 15.50 5.19 16.21
N ALA A 61 16.08 5.74 15.14
CA ALA A 61 15.70 7.09 14.70
C ALA A 61 14.25 7.12 14.21
N ASP A 62 13.55 8.22 14.49
CA ASP A 62 12.19 8.44 14.01
C ASP A 62 12.15 8.54 12.47
N PHE A 63 11.25 7.78 11.84
CA PHE A 63 11.16 7.71 10.39
C PHE A 63 10.84 9.07 9.78
N ALA A 64 9.90 9.83 10.35
CA ALA A 64 9.46 11.10 9.81
C ALA A 64 10.60 12.13 9.82
N THR A 65 11.39 12.15 10.88
CA THR A 65 12.60 12.96 11.00
C THR A 65 13.61 12.62 9.91
N ILE A 66 13.94 11.32 9.75
CA ILE A 66 14.89 10.89 8.71
C ILE A 66 14.36 11.18 7.30
N ALA A 67 13.06 11.02 7.06
CA ALA A 67 12.45 11.36 5.78
C ALA A 67 12.59 12.86 5.48
N GLY A 68 12.31 13.74 6.45
CA GLY A 68 12.46 15.18 6.29
C GLY A 68 13.91 15.67 6.07
N GLU A 69 14.89 14.91 6.56
CA GLU A 69 16.31 15.22 6.38
C GLU A 69 16.90 14.67 5.08
N TYR A 70 16.55 13.43 4.70
CA TYR A 70 17.21 12.70 3.61
C TYR A 70 16.43 12.75 2.30
N SER A 71 15.09 12.79 2.36
CA SER A 71 14.28 12.59 1.16
C SER A 71 14.42 13.76 0.19
N ILE A 72 14.47 13.43 -1.10
CA ILE A 72 14.44 14.40 -2.20
C ILE A 72 13.02 14.73 -2.66
N GLU A 73 12.00 14.09 -2.06
CA GLU A 73 10.62 14.46 -2.33
C GLU A 73 10.33 15.86 -1.76
N PRO A 74 9.75 16.79 -2.55
CA PRO A 74 9.57 18.18 -2.15
C PRO A 74 8.84 18.41 -0.83
N ASN A 75 7.89 17.54 -0.46
CA ASN A 75 7.02 17.71 0.71
C ASN A 75 7.41 16.82 1.90
N ALA A 76 8.54 16.10 1.82
CA ALA A 76 8.92 15.11 2.83
C ALA A 76 9.18 15.71 4.21
N LYS A 77 9.62 16.97 4.28
CA LYS A 77 9.89 17.66 5.54
C LYS A 77 8.61 17.92 6.33
N GLU A 78 7.55 18.27 5.63
CA GLU A 78 6.23 18.56 6.20
C GLU A 78 5.43 17.27 6.44
N SER A 79 5.47 16.33 5.48
CA SER A 79 4.70 15.08 5.56
C SER A 79 5.35 14.01 6.46
N GLY A 80 6.64 14.14 6.76
CA GLY A 80 7.42 13.06 7.36
C GLY A 80 7.46 11.81 6.47
N GLY A 81 7.34 12.00 5.15
CA GLY A 81 7.26 10.92 4.18
C GLY A 81 5.90 10.23 4.09
N ALA A 82 4.87 10.71 4.79
CA ALA A 82 3.56 10.07 4.78
C ALA A 82 2.81 10.30 3.46
N LEU A 83 2.38 9.21 2.82
CA LEU A 83 1.46 9.24 1.69
C LEU A 83 0.03 9.22 2.22
N SER A 84 -0.73 10.26 1.89
CA SER A 84 -2.09 10.46 2.37
C SER A 84 -3.04 10.65 1.20
N GLY A 85 -4.26 10.12 1.31
CA GLY A 85 -5.34 10.46 0.40
C GLY A 85 -5.87 11.87 0.70
N GLU A 86 -6.79 12.38 -0.13
CA GLU A 86 -7.33 13.74 0.02
C GLU A 86 -7.91 14.04 1.42
N LYS A 87 -8.41 13.01 2.11
CA LYS A 87 -9.09 13.13 3.40
C LYS A 87 -8.70 12.08 4.44
N ASN A 88 -7.74 11.21 4.15
CA ASN A 88 -7.37 10.09 5.03
C ASN A 88 -5.85 9.92 5.07
N ALA A 89 -5.32 9.46 6.20
CA ALA A 89 -3.90 9.17 6.37
C ALA A 89 -3.44 7.86 5.66
N CYS A 90 -4.36 7.24 4.91
CA CYS A 90 -4.18 6.05 4.10
C CYS A 90 -4.80 6.28 2.72
N MET A 91 -4.33 5.54 1.73
CA MET A 91 -4.86 5.56 0.37
C MET A 91 -5.39 4.18 -0.02
N GLN A 92 -6.30 4.13 -0.98
CA GLN A 92 -6.77 2.87 -1.54
C GLN A 92 -5.64 2.21 -2.33
N LEU A 93 -5.59 0.88 -2.30
CA LEU A 93 -4.58 0.10 -3.01
C LEU A 93 -4.60 0.38 -4.53
N SER A 94 -5.79 0.58 -5.09
CA SER A 94 -5.97 0.94 -6.50
C SER A 94 -5.22 2.22 -6.88
N GLU A 95 -5.18 3.22 -5.99
CA GLU A 95 -4.45 4.47 -6.21
C GLU A 95 -2.93 4.23 -6.32
N TYR A 96 -2.38 3.31 -5.51
CA TYR A 96 -0.98 2.87 -5.65
C TYR A 96 -0.74 2.15 -6.97
N GLN A 97 -1.66 1.27 -7.37
CA GLN A 97 -1.53 0.48 -8.59
C GLN A 97 -1.60 1.32 -9.86
N SER A 98 -2.39 2.41 -9.85
CA SER A 98 -2.55 3.29 -11.02
C SER A 98 -1.65 4.52 -11.01
N GLY A 99 -1.27 5.02 -9.83
CA GLY A 99 -0.61 6.32 -9.67
C GLY A 99 0.87 6.28 -9.31
N PHE A 100 1.40 5.11 -8.91
CA PHE A 100 2.77 4.99 -8.42
C PHE A 100 3.62 4.10 -9.33
N ASP A 101 4.94 4.21 -9.17
CA ASP A 101 5.88 3.36 -9.84
C ASP A 101 5.66 1.88 -9.44
N PRO A 102 5.57 0.94 -10.40
CA PRO A 102 5.27 -0.46 -10.09
C PRO A 102 6.25 -1.13 -9.14
N ASP A 103 7.54 -0.75 -9.16
CA ASP A 103 8.54 -1.35 -8.28
C ASP A 103 8.40 -0.81 -6.85
N PHE A 104 8.03 0.47 -6.71
CA PHE A 104 7.65 1.05 -5.42
C PHE A 104 6.42 0.35 -4.85
N THR A 105 5.36 0.20 -5.64
CA THR A 105 4.12 -0.48 -5.20
C THR A 105 4.39 -1.95 -4.84
N ALA A 106 5.22 -2.65 -5.62
CA ALA A 106 5.64 -4.02 -5.30
C ALA A 106 6.40 -4.09 -3.96
N GLY A 107 7.32 -3.15 -3.71
CA GLY A 107 8.02 -3.03 -2.44
C GLY A 107 7.09 -2.78 -1.25
N ALA A 108 6.12 -1.87 -1.41
CA ALA A 108 5.13 -1.58 -0.38
C ALA A 108 4.21 -2.78 -0.07
N LEU A 109 3.80 -3.54 -1.09
CA LEU A 109 2.99 -4.75 -0.94
C LEU A 109 3.70 -5.87 -0.15
N LEU A 110 5.03 -5.92 -0.19
CA LEU A 110 5.84 -6.90 0.54
C LEU A 110 6.23 -6.46 1.96
N ALA A 111 6.04 -5.19 2.27
CA ALA A 111 6.44 -4.62 3.56
C ALA A 111 5.46 -5.02 4.68
N LYS A 112 6.00 -5.12 5.90
CA LYS A 112 5.23 -5.45 7.10
C LYS A 112 4.93 -4.18 7.91
N PRO A 113 3.79 -4.12 8.63
CA PRO A 113 3.49 -3.00 9.51
C PRO A 113 4.59 -2.77 10.54
N GLY A 114 4.99 -1.51 10.72
CA GLY A 114 5.97 -1.08 11.71
C GLY A 114 7.42 -1.42 11.38
N ILE A 115 7.71 -2.02 10.21
CA ILE A 115 9.07 -2.41 9.82
C ILE A 115 9.48 -1.62 8.58
N ALA A 116 10.51 -0.79 8.70
CA ALA A 116 11.11 -0.10 7.56
C ALA A 116 11.87 -1.11 6.66
N THR A 117 11.69 -0.99 5.35
CA THR A 117 12.22 -1.92 4.33
C THR A 117 12.79 -1.16 3.13
N GLY A 118 13.67 -1.81 2.37
CA GLY A 118 14.35 -1.23 1.21
C GLY A 118 15.86 -1.54 1.21
N PRO A 119 16.64 -0.89 0.34
CA PRO A 119 16.22 0.08 -0.66
C PRO A 119 15.40 -0.54 -1.80
N VAL A 120 14.32 0.13 -2.21
CA VAL A 120 13.53 -0.24 -3.39
C VAL A 120 13.85 0.72 -4.53
N LYS A 121 14.35 0.23 -5.66
CA LYS A 121 14.61 1.07 -6.83
C LYS A 121 13.29 1.43 -7.51
N SER A 122 13.14 2.69 -7.91
CA SER A 122 12.08 3.15 -8.83
C SER A 122 12.65 4.13 -9.86
N SER A 123 11.83 4.60 -10.80
CA SER A 123 12.21 5.68 -11.73
C SER A 123 12.69 6.98 -11.04
N PHE A 124 12.25 7.24 -9.80
CA PHE A 124 12.56 8.47 -9.04
C PHE A 124 13.82 8.38 -8.17
N GLY A 125 14.32 7.16 -7.88
CA GLY A 125 15.42 6.98 -6.96
C GLY A 125 15.41 5.63 -6.28
N TYR A 126 15.85 5.62 -5.02
CA TYR A 126 15.85 4.50 -4.10
C TYR A 126 15.00 4.85 -2.88
N HIS A 127 14.05 4.00 -2.55
CA HIS A 127 13.07 4.23 -1.51
C HIS A 127 13.36 3.38 -0.28
N VAL A 128 13.15 3.97 0.89
CA VAL A 128 12.90 3.22 2.12
C VAL A 128 11.42 3.35 2.43
N ILE A 129 10.75 2.23 2.70
CA ILE A 129 9.29 2.13 2.82
C ILE A 129 8.93 1.58 4.19
N LEU A 130 7.95 2.20 4.83
CA LEU A 130 7.36 1.77 6.09
C LEU A 130 5.84 1.69 5.93
N ILE A 131 5.27 0.51 6.17
CA ILE A 131 3.83 0.42 6.40
C ILE A 131 3.56 0.82 7.85
N ARG A 132 2.69 1.81 8.06
CA ARG A 132 2.41 2.32 9.41
C ARG A 132 1.76 1.23 10.28
N PRO A 133 2.09 1.13 11.58
CA PRO A 133 1.41 0.21 12.49
C PRO A 133 -0.11 0.43 12.51
N PHE A 134 -0.91 -0.64 12.56
CA PHE A 134 -2.37 -0.55 12.55
C PHE A 134 -2.92 0.42 13.60
N VAL A 135 -2.35 0.42 14.81
CA VAL A 135 -2.76 1.29 15.92
C VAL A 135 -2.69 2.79 15.58
N GLU A 136 -1.81 3.19 14.65
CA GLU A 136 -1.71 4.59 14.21
C GLU A 136 -2.77 4.99 13.19
N VAL A 137 -3.40 4.02 12.52
CA VAL A 137 -4.23 4.23 11.32
C VAL A 137 -5.57 3.52 11.37
N ALA A 138 -5.93 2.95 12.53
CA ALA A 138 -7.13 2.15 12.70
C ALA A 138 -8.41 2.94 12.38
N THR A 139 -8.45 4.22 12.75
CA THR A 139 -9.59 5.11 12.49
C THR A 139 -9.75 5.37 10.99
N ASP A 140 -8.67 5.71 10.28
CA ASP A 140 -8.70 5.95 8.83
C ASP A 140 -9.09 4.68 8.05
N ILE A 141 -8.52 3.53 8.43
CA ILE A 141 -8.86 2.24 7.83
C ILE A 141 -10.34 1.92 8.04
N SER A 142 -10.85 2.13 9.26
CA SER A 142 -12.27 1.86 9.56
C SER A 142 -13.19 2.77 8.73
N ALA A 143 -12.88 4.06 8.63
CA ALA A 143 -13.65 4.99 7.82
C ALA A 143 -13.67 4.62 6.32
N LEU A 144 -12.53 4.19 5.77
CA LEU A 144 -12.44 3.72 4.39
C LEU A 144 -13.26 2.43 4.16
N LEU A 145 -13.18 1.47 5.09
CA LEU A 145 -13.95 0.23 5.02
C LEU A 145 -15.46 0.47 5.15
N GLU A 146 -15.89 1.38 6.03
CA GLU A 146 -17.30 1.75 6.15
C GLU A 146 -17.84 2.40 4.88
N ALA A 147 -17.01 3.16 4.16
CA ALA A 147 -17.40 3.80 2.92
C ALA A 147 -17.51 2.81 1.74
N ASN A 148 -16.60 1.83 1.63
CA ASN A 148 -16.54 0.94 0.46
C ASN A 148 -15.93 -0.45 0.72
N ALA A 149 -16.37 -1.15 1.78
CA ALA A 149 -15.81 -2.46 2.17
C ALA A 149 -15.70 -3.46 1.03
N GLY A 150 -16.76 -3.59 0.21
CA GLY A 150 -16.80 -4.60 -0.85
C GLY A 150 -15.67 -4.46 -1.87
N GLU A 151 -15.52 -3.26 -2.44
CA GLU A 151 -14.49 -3.02 -3.44
C GLU A 151 -13.08 -3.10 -2.84
N LEU A 152 -12.89 -2.52 -1.65
CA LEU A 152 -11.59 -2.54 -0.97
C LEU A 152 -11.15 -3.97 -0.65
N LEU A 153 -12.01 -4.75 0.01
CA LEU A 153 -11.68 -6.13 0.38
C LEU A 153 -11.50 -7.02 -0.85
N PHE A 154 -12.26 -6.78 -1.93
CA PHE A 154 -12.06 -7.49 -3.19
C PHE A 154 -10.68 -7.18 -3.80
N ASN A 155 -10.31 -5.90 -3.90
CA ASN A 155 -9.01 -5.49 -4.42
C ASN A 155 -7.85 -6.03 -3.54
N GLY A 156 -8.03 -5.99 -2.21
CA GLY A 156 -7.06 -6.56 -1.28
C GLY A 156 -6.92 -8.07 -1.40
N TYR A 157 -8.02 -8.79 -1.62
CA TYR A 157 -8.00 -10.21 -1.92
C TYR A 157 -7.22 -10.51 -3.20
N LEU A 158 -7.47 -9.79 -4.30
CA LEU A 158 -6.73 -9.97 -5.55
C LEU A 158 -5.23 -9.69 -5.43
N ALA A 159 -4.85 -8.71 -4.59
CA ALA A 159 -3.45 -8.34 -4.40
C ALA A 159 -2.66 -9.35 -3.55
N THR A 160 -3.32 -10.02 -2.62
CA THR A 160 -2.69 -10.93 -1.64
C THR A 160 -2.83 -12.40 -2.02
N THR A 161 -3.74 -12.74 -2.93
CA THR A 161 -3.95 -14.12 -3.38
C THR A 161 -3.04 -14.49 -4.56
N LYS A 162 -2.74 -15.79 -4.68
CA LYS A 162 -1.98 -16.31 -5.81
C LYS A 162 -2.89 -16.51 -7.01
N ILE A 163 -2.91 -15.53 -7.91
CA ILE A 163 -3.65 -15.62 -9.17
C ILE A 163 -2.78 -16.30 -10.23
N LYS A 164 -3.33 -17.34 -10.85
CA LYS A 164 -2.76 -17.97 -12.05
C LYS A 164 -3.56 -17.52 -13.26
N VAL A 165 -2.85 -17.05 -14.27
CA VAL A 165 -3.39 -16.67 -15.57
C VAL A 165 -2.78 -17.64 -16.58
N ASP A 166 -3.56 -18.12 -17.53
CA ASP A 166 -3.01 -18.89 -18.64
C ASP A 166 -1.98 -18.04 -19.40
N SER A 167 -0.82 -18.63 -19.71
CA SER A 167 0.29 -17.91 -20.33
C SER A 167 -0.06 -17.24 -21.66
N ALA A 168 -1.10 -17.70 -22.36
CA ALA A 168 -1.60 -17.06 -23.57
C ALA A 168 -2.15 -15.64 -23.31
N TYR A 169 -2.58 -15.35 -22.09
CA TYR A 169 -3.11 -14.04 -21.68
C TYR A 169 -2.11 -13.21 -20.86
N GLY A 170 -0.98 -13.79 -20.47
CA GLY A 170 0.08 -13.12 -19.71
C GLY A 170 0.18 -13.58 -18.26
N ARG A 171 0.58 -12.67 -17.37
CA ARG A 171 0.76 -12.93 -15.94
C ARG A 171 0.08 -11.88 -15.08
N TRP A 172 -0.46 -12.30 -13.93
CA TRP A 172 -0.95 -11.36 -12.92
C TRP A 172 0.19 -10.54 -12.31
N ASN A 173 -0.02 -9.24 -12.16
CA ASN A 173 0.89 -8.34 -11.46
C ASN A 173 0.11 -7.59 -10.38
N SER A 174 0.33 -7.93 -9.11
CA SER A 174 -0.33 -7.31 -7.95
C SER A 174 0.01 -5.83 -7.78
N ALA A 175 1.22 -5.40 -8.16
CA ALA A 175 1.62 -3.99 -8.11
C ALA A 175 0.91 -3.13 -9.16
N ARG A 176 0.32 -3.75 -10.19
CA ARG A 176 -0.50 -3.08 -11.21
C ARG A 176 -1.99 -3.40 -11.10
N GLY A 177 -2.37 -4.34 -10.24
CA GLY A 177 -3.75 -4.83 -10.15
C GLY A 177 -4.29 -5.40 -11.47
N ALA A 178 -3.41 -5.92 -12.33
CA ALA A 178 -3.75 -6.24 -13.71
C ALA A 178 -2.96 -7.43 -14.26
N ILE A 179 -3.49 -8.01 -15.34
CA ILE A 179 -2.75 -8.95 -16.18
C ILE A 179 -1.82 -8.14 -17.09
N ILE A 180 -0.54 -8.50 -17.13
CA ILE A 180 0.46 -7.89 -18.01
C ILE A 180 1.02 -8.94 -18.97
N ALA A 181 1.51 -8.48 -20.12
CA ALA A 181 2.22 -9.34 -21.06
C ALA A 181 3.41 -10.05 -20.40
N ASN A 182 3.74 -11.23 -20.91
CA ASN A 182 4.86 -12.05 -20.44
C ASN A 182 6.20 -11.32 -20.57
#